data_AF-A0A4Q4UYW0-F1
#
_entry.id   AF-A0A4Q4UYW0-F1
#
_cell.length_a   1.000
_cell.length_b   1.000
_cell.length_c   1.000
_cell.angle_alpha   90.00
_cell.angle_beta   90.00
_cell.angle_gamma   90.00
#
_symmetry.space_group_name_H-M   'P 1'
#
loop_
_entity.id
_entity.type
_entity.pdbx_description
1 polymer ?
#
loop_
_entity_poly.entity_id
_entity_poly.type
_entity_poly.pdbx_seq_one_letter_code
_entity_poly.pdbx_strand_id
1 'polypeptide(L)'
;MSVLNLRDVLPFPGGANSSDIFLNGQHLNLTTLEYWNYTLFSNGTLSNNSWCFMTDLPFTPARVLENGTFINATSCYTPMKAIGTRSAIGVGYAVAFGICLVLILINLARHGKLYLPVEKRFYPIGRRWQWYWGSFVCATAIIGLFFGIDVDRYYIQDIPIVINVFFWFLMQMGTTALVWEAVRHWGSWMERHSGFLSSSTSGCGWYA
;
A
#
# COMPACT_ATOMS: atom_id res chain seq x y z
N MET A 1 27.36 33.53 -4.54
CA MET A 1 27.78 32.18 -4.13
C MET A 1 26.64 31.22 -4.42
N SER A 2 26.69 30.53 -5.56
CA SER A 2 25.74 29.48 -5.88
C SER A 2 26.42 28.14 -5.62
N VAL A 3 26.16 27.53 -4.47
CA VAL A 3 26.43 26.11 -4.26
C VAL A 3 25.07 25.44 -4.29
N LEU A 4 24.75 24.84 -5.43
CA LEU A 4 23.65 23.91 -5.54
C LEU A 4 23.86 22.82 -4.48
N ASN A 5 23.11 22.90 -3.39
CA ASN A 5 23.13 21.93 -2.31
C ASN A 5 22.40 20.68 -2.82
N LEU A 6 23.11 19.87 -3.60
CA LEU A 6 22.68 18.57 -4.08
C LEU A 6 22.64 17.62 -2.87
N ARG A 7 21.65 17.80 -2.00
CA ARG A 7 21.33 16.94 -0.85
C ARG A 7 22.50 16.72 0.13
N ASP A 8 22.76 17.73 0.95
CA ASP A 8 22.88 17.54 2.41
C ASP A 8 23.92 16.49 2.91
N VAL A 9 25.03 16.33 2.19
CA VAL A 9 26.18 15.54 2.66
C VAL A 9 26.92 16.38 3.70
N LEU A 10 26.98 15.87 4.93
CA LEU A 10 27.68 16.49 6.03
C LEU A 10 29.13 15.97 6.10
N PRO A 11 30.12 16.84 6.35
CA PRO A 11 31.44 16.38 6.71
C PRO A 11 31.39 15.59 8.02
N PHE A 12 32.23 14.56 8.15
CA PHE A 12 32.30 13.79 9.38
C PHE A 12 32.76 14.67 10.56
N PRO A 13 32.06 14.65 11.71
CA PRO A 13 32.47 15.40 12.88
C PRO A 13 33.75 14.80 13.48
N GLY A 14 34.74 15.64 13.76
CA GLY A 14 35.99 15.20 14.38
C GLY A 14 35.78 14.55 15.75
N GLY A 15 36.45 13.42 15.99
CA GLY A 15 36.45 12.71 17.28
C GLY A 15 37.66 13.06 18.14
N ALA A 16 37.99 12.15 19.07
CA ALA A 16 39.13 12.30 19.98
C ALA A 16 40.50 12.18 19.27
N ASN A 17 40.55 11.51 18.12
CA ASN A 17 41.74 11.29 17.30
C ASN A 17 41.44 11.62 15.84
N SER A 18 42.48 11.81 15.03
CA SER A 18 42.35 12.04 13.58
C SER A 18 41.77 10.84 12.81
N SER A 19 41.80 9.65 13.40
CA SER A 19 41.22 8.41 12.86
C SER A 19 39.81 8.11 13.38
N ASP A 20 39.28 8.92 14.30
CA ASP A 20 38.01 8.66 14.96
C ASP A 20 37.02 9.80 14.73
N ILE A 21 35.75 9.47 14.62
CA ILE A 21 34.64 10.42 14.57
C ILE A 21 33.73 10.20 15.77
N PHE A 22 33.14 11.29 16.25
CA PHE A 22 32.22 11.24 17.37
C PHE A 22 30.80 11.57 16.89
N LEU A 23 29.94 10.54 16.86
CA LEU A 23 28.55 10.64 16.43
C LEU A 23 27.63 10.22 17.57
N ASN A 24 26.83 11.17 18.06
CA ASN A 24 25.73 10.94 18.99
C ASN A 24 26.10 10.02 20.18
N GLY A 25 27.27 10.27 20.79
CA GLY A 25 27.75 9.56 21.98
C GLY A 25 28.61 8.33 21.70
N GLN A 26 28.89 8.00 20.44
CA GLN A 26 29.69 6.83 20.05
C GLN A 26 30.88 7.23 19.16
N HIS A 27 31.97 6.47 19.31
CA HIS A 27 33.19 6.66 18.52
C HIS A 27 33.24 5.64 17.37
N LEU A 28 33.35 6.14 16.14
CA LEU A 28 33.46 5.33 14.93
C LEU A 28 34.81 5.58 14.26
N ASN A 29 35.35 4.57 13.58
CA ASN A 29 36.63 4.68 12.89
C ASN A 29 36.43 5.36 11.52
N LEU A 30 37.00 6.56 11.37
CA LEU A 30 36.92 7.37 10.15
C LEU A 30 37.62 6.70 8.98
N THR A 31 38.78 6.09 9.19
CA THR A 31 39.57 5.45 8.12
C THR A 31 38.80 4.31 7.46
N THR A 32 38.05 3.55 8.26
CA THR A 32 37.19 2.47 7.76
C THR A 32 35.98 3.02 7.02
N LEU A 33 35.37 4.11 7.51
CA LEU A 33 34.24 4.75 6.84
C LEU A 33 34.62 5.31 5.47
N GLU A 34 35.79 5.95 5.37
CA GLU A 34 36.33 6.46 4.10
C GLU A 34 36.72 5.34 3.15
N TYR A 35 37.37 4.28 3.65
CA TYR A 35 37.75 3.12 2.84
C TYR A 35 36.52 2.45 2.20
N TRP A 36 35.42 2.35 2.94
CA TRP A 36 34.15 1.82 2.47
C TRP A 36 33.23 2.90 1.88
N ASN A 37 33.71 4.10 1.59
CA ASN A 37 32.97 5.19 0.93
C ASN A 37 31.57 5.45 1.55
N TYR A 38 31.51 5.46 2.88
CA TYR A 38 30.32 5.88 3.59
C TYR A 38 30.24 7.41 3.60
N THR A 39 29.02 7.91 3.48
CA THR A 39 28.72 9.35 3.52
C THR A 39 27.66 9.62 4.57
N LEU A 40 27.87 10.68 5.34
CA LEU A 40 26.94 11.14 6.36
C LEU A 40 25.99 12.17 5.74
N PHE A 41 24.70 12.01 5.99
CA PHE A 41 23.66 12.93 5.53
C PHE A 41 23.07 13.71 6.69
N SER A 42 22.60 14.93 6.42
CA SER A 42 21.91 15.81 7.38
C SER A 42 20.69 15.16 8.05
N ASN A 43 20.05 14.21 7.37
CA ASN A 43 18.90 13.46 7.85
C ASN A 43 19.30 12.38 8.87
N GLY A 44 20.45 12.52 9.53
CA GLY A 44 20.92 11.57 10.54
C GLY A 44 21.13 10.16 10.00
N THR A 45 21.52 10.01 8.73
CA THR A 45 21.73 8.70 8.09
C THR A 45 23.14 8.58 7.54
N LEU A 46 23.69 7.38 7.61
CA LEU A 46 24.99 7.02 7.08
C LEU A 46 24.77 5.98 5.99
N SER A 47 25.14 6.30 4.76
CA SER A 47 24.94 5.37 3.66
C SER A 47 26.14 5.27 2.74
N ASN A 48 26.27 4.07 2.18
CA ASN A 48 27.02 3.75 0.98
C ASN A 48 25.97 3.39 -0.08
N ASN A 49 26.33 3.42 -1.36
CA ASN A 49 25.49 3.03 -2.50
C ASN A 49 24.67 1.75 -2.30
N SER A 50 25.11 0.82 -1.44
CA SER A 50 24.41 -0.45 -1.16
C SER A 50 23.81 -0.58 0.25
N TRP A 51 24.28 0.17 1.25
CA TRP A 51 23.85 0.01 2.66
C TRP A 51 23.50 1.36 3.27
N CYS A 52 22.41 1.41 4.02
CA CYS A 52 21.99 2.60 4.77
C CYS A 52 21.72 2.26 6.22
N PHE A 53 22.33 3.02 7.12
CA PHE A 53 22.19 2.91 8.56
C PHE A 53 21.76 4.23 9.20
N MET A 54 21.00 4.12 10.28
CA MET A 54 20.60 5.28 11.08
C MET A 54 21.74 5.72 12.00
N THR A 55 21.90 7.02 12.20
CA THR A 55 22.90 7.61 13.12
C THR A 55 22.27 8.41 14.26
N ASP A 56 20.95 8.44 14.39
CA ASP A 56 20.24 9.06 15.51
C ASP A 56 20.04 8.09 16.68
N LEU A 57 20.07 8.59 17.91
CA LEU A 57 19.77 7.80 19.12
C LEU A 57 18.31 7.32 19.12
N PRO A 58 18.00 6.07 19.53
CA PRO A 58 18.87 5.04 20.11
C PRO A 58 19.51 4.08 19.09
N PHE A 59 19.42 4.37 17.80
CA PHE A 59 19.77 3.46 16.70
C PHE A 59 21.21 3.65 16.18
N THR A 60 22.03 4.39 16.92
CA THR A 60 23.43 4.69 16.60
C THR A 60 24.29 3.41 16.58
N PRO A 61 25.09 3.21 15.52
CA PRO A 61 25.90 2.01 15.36
C PRO A 61 27.07 2.00 16.34
N ALA A 62 27.20 0.97 17.17
CA ALA A 62 28.18 0.93 18.25
C ALA A 62 29.64 1.02 17.78
N ARG A 63 29.97 0.28 16.70
CA ARG A 63 31.30 0.25 16.06
C ARG A 63 31.18 -0.17 14.60
N VAL A 64 32.16 0.24 13.79
CA VAL A 64 32.39 -0.25 12.43
C VAL A 64 33.47 -1.32 12.49
N LEU A 65 33.24 -2.47 11.85
CA LEU A 65 34.27 -3.49 11.63
C LEU A 65 35.08 -3.15 10.38
N GLU A 66 36.30 -3.68 10.31
CA GLU A 66 37.19 -3.54 9.14
C GLU A 66 36.58 -4.08 7.84
N ASN A 67 35.63 -5.02 7.93
CA ASN A 67 34.87 -5.54 6.79
C ASN A 67 33.75 -4.61 6.28
N GLY A 68 33.58 -3.42 6.87
CA GLY A 68 32.60 -2.42 6.45
C GLY A 68 31.19 -2.61 7.00
N THR A 69 30.99 -3.57 7.91
CA THR A 69 29.72 -3.79 8.60
C THR A 69 29.70 -3.11 9.98
N PHE A 70 28.52 -2.90 10.53
CA PHE A 70 28.34 -2.23 11.81
C PHE A 70 27.79 -3.18 12.87
N ILE A 71 28.22 -3.01 14.13
CA ILE A 71 27.68 -3.72 15.29
C ILE A 71 26.54 -2.91 15.89
N ASN A 72 25.45 -3.60 16.23
CA ASN A 72 24.28 -3.00 16.87
C ASN A 72 23.76 -1.78 16.10
N ALA A 73 23.77 -1.90 14.77
CA ALA A 73 23.29 -0.87 13.87
C ALA A 73 21.94 -1.26 13.31
N THR A 74 21.21 -0.23 12.92
CA THR A 74 19.84 -0.41 12.45
C THR A 74 19.72 0.19 11.07
N SER A 75 19.18 -0.60 10.13
CA SER A 75 19.08 -0.16 8.74
C SER A 75 18.00 0.91 8.58
N CYS A 76 18.24 1.86 7.68
CA CYS A 76 17.28 2.92 7.34
C CYS A 76 15.93 2.38 6.81
N TYR A 77 15.92 1.13 6.33
CA TYR A 77 14.75 0.45 5.78
C TYR A 77 13.97 -0.35 6.82
N THR A 78 14.18 -0.08 8.10
CA THR A 78 13.43 -0.74 9.18
C THR A 78 12.27 0.14 9.66
N PRO A 79 11.09 -0.44 9.96
CA PRO A 79 9.92 0.32 10.36
C PRO A 79 9.99 0.73 11.84
N MET A 80 10.66 1.87 12.10
CA MET A 80 10.92 2.37 13.45
C MET A 80 9.95 3.45 13.93
N LYS A 81 9.37 4.21 13.00
CA LYS A 81 8.47 5.31 13.38
C LYS A 81 7.18 4.76 13.97
N ALA A 82 6.63 5.49 14.93
CA ALA A 82 5.32 5.19 15.48
C ALA A 82 4.24 5.31 14.39
N ILE A 83 3.12 4.62 14.59
CA ILE A 83 1.96 4.69 13.70
C ILE A 83 1.41 6.12 13.74
N GLY A 84 1.48 6.83 12.62
CA GLY A 84 0.88 8.15 12.46
C GLY A 84 -0.62 8.05 12.19
N THR A 85 -1.27 9.21 12.12
CA THR A 85 -2.72 9.34 11.94
C THR A 85 -3.19 8.75 10.61
N ARG A 86 -2.42 8.91 9.53
CA ARG A 86 -2.70 8.31 8.22
C ARG A 86 -2.79 6.79 8.32
N SER A 87 -1.80 6.16 8.95
CA SER A 87 -1.76 4.72 9.13
C SER A 87 -2.90 4.22 10.03
N ALA A 88 -3.21 4.94 11.12
CA ALA A 88 -4.33 4.60 12.00
C ALA A 88 -5.68 4.60 11.24
N ILE A 89 -5.93 5.63 10.43
CA ILE A 89 -7.13 5.71 9.57
C ILE A 89 -7.11 4.57 8.53
N GLY A 90 -5.95 4.29 7.95
CA GLY A 90 -5.78 3.21 6.97
C GLY A 90 -6.14 1.83 7.53
N VAL A 91 -5.76 1.53 8.77
CA VAL A 91 -6.17 0.31 9.48
C VAL A 91 -7.69 0.23 9.64
N GLY A 92 -8.33 1.35 10.02
CA GLY A 92 -9.79 1.41 10.12
C GLY A 92 -10.49 1.06 8.81
N TYR A 93 -10.01 1.62 7.69
CA TYR A 93 -10.52 1.27 6.37
C TYR A 93 -10.19 -0.17 5.96
N ALA A 94 -9.04 -0.72 6.34
CA ALA A 94 -8.67 -2.10 6.02
C ALA A 94 -9.64 -3.09 6.68
N VAL A 95 -10.03 -2.82 7.94
CA VAL A 95 -11.05 -3.60 8.65
C VAL A 95 -12.41 -3.47 7.97
N ALA A 96 -12.81 -2.25 7.59
CA ALA A 96 -14.08 -2.04 6.87
C ALA A 96 -14.12 -2.81 5.54
N PHE A 97 -13.05 -2.77 4.74
CA PHE A 97 -12.94 -3.55 3.50
C PHE A 97 -12.92 -5.07 3.77
N GLY A 98 -12.33 -5.52 4.87
CA GLY A 98 -12.39 -6.91 5.32
C GLY A 98 -13.83 -7.36 5.59
N ILE A 99 -14.62 -6.55 6.29
CA ILE A 99 -16.05 -6.81 6.53
C ILE A 99 -16.82 -6.80 5.21
N CYS A 100 -16.58 -5.82 4.33
CA CYS A 100 -17.19 -5.77 3.00
C CYS A 100 -16.89 -7.02 2.18
N LEU A 101 -15.67 -7.54 2.22
CA LEU A 101 -15.28 -8.77 1.53
C LEU A 101 -16.10 -9.98 2.01
N VAL A 102 -16.29 -10.14 3.33
CA VAL A 102 -17.12 -11.22 3.88
C VAL A 102 -18.57 -11.09 3.41
N LEU A 103 -19.13 -9.88 3.43
CA LEU A 103 -20.50 -9.63 2.95
C LEU A 103 -20.64 -9.94 1.45
N ILE A 104 -19.64 -9.58 0.64
CA ILE A 104 -19.57 -9.90 -0.79
C ILE A 104 -19.56 -11.41 -1.02
N LEU A 105 -18.77 -12.17 -0.24
CA LEU A 105 -18.72 -13.63 -0.35
C LEU A 105 -20.05 -14.28 0.04
N ILE A 106 -20.71 -13.80 1.09
CA ILE A 106 -22.05 -14.29 1.48
C ILE A 106 -23.07 -14.03 0.35
N ASN A 107 -23.04 -12.83 -0.24
CA ASN A 107 -23.92 -12.47 -1.34
C ASN A 107 -23.61 -13.28 -2.60
N LEU A 108 -22.33 -13.53 -2.90
CA LEU A 108 -21.91 -14.41 -3.99
C LEU A 108 -22.44 -15.84 -3.79
N ALA A 109 -22.37 -16.37 -2.57
CA ALA A 109 -22.89 -17.70 -2.26
C ALA A 109 -24.43 -17.76 -2.41
N ARG A 110 -25.15 -16.70 -2.01
CA ARG A 110 -26.61 -16.60 -2.17
C ARG A 110 -27.02 -16.45 -3.63
N HIS A 111 -26.40 -15.55 -4.38
CA HIS A 111 -26.64 -15.33 -5.81
C HIS A 111 -26.09 -16.46 -6.69
N GLY A 112 -25.20 -17.30 -6.16
CA GLY A 112 -24.69 -18.50 -6.80
C GLY A 112 -25.72 -19.62 -6.91
N LYS A 113 -26.72 -19.67 -6.02
CA LYS A 113 -27.78 -20.67 -6.03
C LYS A 113 -28.79 -20.37 -7.14
N LEU A 114 -28.85 -21.25 -8.15
CA LEU A 114 -29.82 -21.19 -9.23
C LEU A 114 -31.13 -21.81 -8.75
N TYR A 115 -32.14 -20.97 -8.50
CA TYR A 115 -33.51 -21.41 -8.18
C TYR A 115 -34.43 -21.46 -9.41
N LEU A 116 -33.93 -21.08 -10.59
CA LEU A 116 -34.69 -21.04 -11.84
C LEU A 116 -33.96 -21.84 -12.93
N PRO A 117 -34.68 -22.57 -13.82
CA PRO A 117 -34.09 -23.33 -14.90
C PRO A 117 -33.31 -22.43 -15.87
N VAL A 118 -32.20 -22.94 -16.40
CA VAL A 118 -31.30 -22.19 -17.29
C VAL A 118 -31.93 -22.04 -18.67
N GLU A 119 -32.62 -20.93 -18.90
CA GLU A 119 -33.11 -20.56 -20.23
C GLU A 119 -31.99 -19.90 -21.05
N LYS A 120 -31.89 -20.24 -22.35
CA LYS A 120 -30.83 -19.84 -23.30
C LYS A 120 -30.52 -18.33 -23.35
N ARG A 121 -31.44 -17.45 -22.92
CA ARG A 121 -31.27 -15.97 -22.96
C ARG A 121 -30.57 -15.40 -21.72
N PHE A 122 -30.57 -16.11 -20.58
CA PHE A 122 -30.09 -15.57 -19.32
C PHE A 122 -28.93 -16.39 -18.75
N TYR A 123 -27.73 -16.16 -19.27
CA TYR A 123 -26.53 -16.79 -18.71
C TYR A 123 -26.26 -16.26 -17.28
N PRO A 124 -26.07 -17.16 -16.29
CA PRO A 124 -25.76 -16.76 -14.91
C PRO A 124 -24.38 -16.11 -14.75
N ILE A 125 -23.51 -16.21 -15.75
CA ILE A 125 -22.15 -15.63 -15.76
C ILE A 125 -22.18 -14.13 -15.48
N GLY A 126 -23.11 -13.38 -16.08
CA GLY A 126 -23.16 -11.93 -15.95
C GLY A 126 -23.55 -11.43 -14.56
N ARG A 127 -24.32 -12.22 -13.80
CA ARG A 127 -24.78 -11.86 -12.44
C ARG A 127 -23.69 -12.05 -11.38
N ARG A 128 -22.74 -12.96 -11.63
CA ARG A 128 -21.64 -13.27 -10.71
C ARG A 128 -20.44 -12.32 -10.87
N TRP A 129 -20.30 -11.73 -12.06
CA TRP A 129 -19.14 -10.91 -12.41
C TRP A 129 -18.96 -9.67 -11.52
N GLN A 130 -20.07 -9.02 -11.13
CA GLN A 130 -20.06 -7.89 -10.18
C GLN A 130 -19.40 -8.24 -8.84
N TRP A 131 -19.69 -9.44 -8.32
CA TRP A 131 -19.19 -9.90 -7.02
C TRP A 131 -17.72 -10.32 -7.11
N TYR A 132 -17.25 -10.81 -8.26
CA TYR A 132 -15.82 -11.07 -8.49
C TYR A 132 -15.02 -9.76 -8.53
N TRP A 133 -15.52 -8.74 -9.23
CA TRP A 133 -14.92 -7.40 -9.17
C TRP A 133 -14.95 -6.82 -7.76
N GLY A 134 -16.03 -7.02 -7.01
CA GLY A 134 -16.11 -6.61 -5.60
C GLY A 134 -15.04 -7.27 -4.72
N SER A 135 -14.81 -8.56 -4.92
CA SER A 135 -13.76 -9.30 -4.22
C SER A 135 -12.37 -8.79 -4.59
N PHE A 136 -12.13 -8.49 -5.87
CA PHE A 136 -10.88 -7.91 -6.37
C PHE A 136 -10.61 -6.51 -5.80
N VAL A 137 -11.60 -5.63 -5.77
CA VAL A 137 -11.49 -4.28 -5.16
C VAL A 137 -11.17 -4.39 -3.68
N CYS A 138 -11.85 -5.25 -2.93
CA CYS A 138 -11.57 -5.42 -1.51
C CYS A 138 -10.16 -5.99 -1.26
N ALA A 139 -9.72 -6.98 -2.05
CA ALA A 139 -8.38 -7.55 -1.92
C ALA A 139 -7.29 -6.50 -2.20
N THR A 140 -7.41 -5.76 -3.30
CA THR A 140 -6.45 -4.70 -3.66
C THR A 140 -6.46 -3.55 -2.66
N ALA A 141 -7.63 -3.17 -2.13
CA ALA A 141 -7.74 -2.16 -1.09
C ALA A 141 -7.04 -2.59 0.21
N ILE A 142 -7.28 -3.83 0.68
CA ILE A 142 -6.66 -4.35 1.90
C ILE A 142 -5.13 -4.37 1.77
N ILE A 143 -4.61 -4.91 0.66
CA ILE A 143 -3.16 -4.97 0.41
C ILE A 143 -2.58 -3.55 0.37
N GLY A 144 -3.20 -2.64 -0.41
CA GLY A 144 -2.77 -1.25 -0.49
C GLY A 144 -2.74 -0.56 0.88
N LEU A 145 -3.77 -0.74 1.70
CA LEU A 145 -3.86 -0.13 3.03
C LEU A 145 -2.82 -0.67 4.01
N PHE A 146 -2.48 -1.97 3.95
CA PHE A 146 -1.39 -2.54 4.75
C PHE A 146 -0.04 -1.91 4.40
N PHE A 147 0.31 -1.82 3.11
CA PHE A 147 1.54 -1.13 2.70
C PHE A 147 1.51 0.38 3.01
N GLY A 148 0.33 0.97 3.17
CA GLY A 148 0.17 2.34 3.66
C GLY A 148 0.64 2.53 5.11
N ILE A 149 0.61 1.48 5.94
CA ILE A 149 1.17 1.48 7.30
C ILE A 149 2.69 1.54 7.22
N ASP A 150 3.28 0.72 6.36
CA ASP A 150 4.74 0.67 6.18
C ASP A 150 5.28 2.00 5.62
N VAL A 151 4.55 2.66 4.73
CA VAL A 151 4.89 4.02 4.26
C VAL A 151 5.05 5.00 5.42
N ASP A 152 4.24 4.90 6.47
CA ASP A 152 4.32 5.81 7.62
C ASP A 152 5.43 5.43 8.61
N ARG A 153 5.70 4.12 8.73
CA ARG A 153 6.67 3.58 9.69
C ARG A 153 8.12 3.66 9.21
N TYR A 154 8.36 3.67 7.91
CA TYR A 154 9.71 3.69 7.34
C TYR A 154 10.37 5.07 7.51
N TYR A 155 11.66 5.09 7.87
CA TYR A 155 12.41 6.34 7.96
C TYR A 155 12.66 6.94 6.58
N ILE A 156 13.16 6.11 5.66
CA ILE A 156 13.34 6.42 4.24
C ILE A 156 12.33 5.60 3.42
N GLN A 157 11.64 6.25 2.48
CA GLN A 157 10.71 5.59 1.58
C GLN A 157 11.45 4.72 0.57
N ASP A 158 10.96 3.50 0.36
CA ASP A 158 11.53 2.55 -0.59
C ASP A 158 10.41 1.74 -1.27
N ILE A 159 10.47 0.42 -1.27
CA ILE A 159 9.47 -0.48 -1.88
C ILE A 159 8.02 -0.24 -1.40
N PRO A 160 7.73 0.04 -0.11
CA PRO A 160 6.35 0.13 0.37
C PRO A 160 5.49 1.19 -0.34
N ILE A 161 6.06 2.35 -0.71
CA ILE A 161 5.32 3.40 -1.40
C ILE A 161 4.96 2.99 -2.83
N VAL A 162 5.85 2.29 -3.52
CA VAL A 162 5.61 1.78 -4.88
C VAL A 162 4.47 0.78 -4.86
N ILE A 163 4.48 -0.15 -3.90
CA ILE A 163 3.43 -1.15 -3.74
C ILE A 163 2.09 -0.48 -3.36
N ASN A 164 2.11 0.48 -2.43
CA ASN A 164 0.91 1.21 -2.03
C ASN A 164 0.23 1.90 -3.23
N VAL A 165 1.00 2.62 -4.05
CA VAL A 165 0.48 3.33 -5.24
C VAL A 165 0.01 2.35 -6.31
N PHE A 166 0.73 1.25 -6.54
CA PHE A 166 0.35 0.23 -7.50
C PHE A 166 -1.02 -0.41 -7.16
N PHE A 167 -1.21 -0.83 -5.91
CA PHE A 167 -2.48 -1.40 -5.47
C PHE A 167 -3.60 -0.36 -5.40
N TRP A 168 -3.28 0.89 -5.09
CA TRP A 168 -4.24 1.99 -5.18
C TRP A 168 -4.76 2.16 -6.61
N PHE A 169 -3.87 2.12 -7.61
CA PHE A 169 -4.27 2.20 -9.02
C PHE A 169 -5.13 1.00 -9.44
N LEU A 170 -4.77 -0.22 -9.06
CA LEU A 170 -5.57 -1.42 -9.33
C LEU A 170 -6.95 -1.35 -8.68
N MET A 171 -7.04 -0.83 -7.46
CA MET A 171 -8.31 -0.64 -6.76
C MET A 171 -9.22 0.32 -7.53
N GLN A 172 -8.68 1.44 -8.05
CA GLN A 172 -9.46 2.38 -8.86
C GLN A 172 -9.97 1.71 -10.14
N MET A 173 -9.10 1.02 -10.88
CA MET A 173 -9.51 0.31 -12.11
C MET A 173 -10.57 -0.77 -11.83
N GLY A 174 -10.42 -1.52 -10.74
CA GLY A 174 -11.40 -2.51 -10.30
C GLY A 174 -12.73 -1.88 -9.90
N THR A 175 -12.70 -0.68 -9.30
CA THR A 175 -13.93 0.05 -8.92
C THR A 175 -14.70 0.51 -10.16
N THR A 176 -14.01 1.02 -11.18
CA THR A 176 -14.65 1.38 -12.46
C THR A 176 -15.27 0.15 -13.13
N ALA A 177 -14.58 -1.00 -13.12
CA ALA A 177 -15.09 -2.26 -13.66
C ALA A 177 -16.31 -2.76 -12.87
N LEU A 178 -16.30 -2.64 -11.54
CA LEU A 178 -17.44 -2.98 -10.69
C LEU A 178 -18.66 -2.12 -11.02
N VAL A 179 -18.48 -0.80 -11.15
CA VAL A 179 -19.56 0.14 -11.50
C VAL A 179 -20.09 -0.15 -12.90
N TRP A 180 -19.21 -0.43 -13.85
CA TRP A 180 -19.60 -0.82 -15.21
C TRP A 180 -20.51 -2.05 -15.21
N GLU A 181 -20.12 -3.09 -14.48
CA GLU A 181 -20.93 -4.30 -14.35
C GLU A 181 -22.21 -4.07 -13.53
N ALA A 182 -22.18 -3.17 -12.53
CA ALA A 182 -23.35 -2.69 -11.79
C ALA A 182 -24.42 -2.15 -12.75
N VAL A 183 -24.04 -1.18 -13.58
CA VAL A 183 -24.93 -0.53 -14.55
C VAL A 183 -25.43 -1.51 -15.60
N ARG A 184 -24.56 -2.38 -16.13
CA ARG A 184 -24.97 -3.40 -17.13
C ARG A 184 -26.02 -4.36 -16.59
N HIS A 185 -25.91 -4.76 -15.32
CA HIS A 185 -26.92 -5.62 -14.69
C HIS A 185 -28.23 -4.88 -14.40
N TRP A 186 -28.15 -3.60 -14.03
CA TRP A 186 -29.32 -2.76 -13.77
C TRP A 186 -30.24 -2.68 -14.99
N GLY A 187 -29.67 -2.50 -16.20
CA GLY A 187 -30.43 -2.53 -17.45
C GLY A 187 -31.22 -3.83 -17.63
N SER A 188 -30.57 -4.98 -17.43
CA SER A 188 -31.22 -6.30 -17.50
C SER A 188 -32.25 -6.55 -16.40
N TRP A 189 -32.08 -5.93 -15.23
CA TRP A 189 -33.03 -6.01 -14.13
C TRP A 189 -34.30 -5.19 -14.43
N MET A 190 -34.15 -3.99 -15.01
CA MET A 190 -35.27 -3.14 -15.43
C MET A 190 -36.16 -3.86 -16.45
N GLU A 191 -35.57 -4.49 -17.48
CA GLU A 191 -36.31 -5.28 -18.49
C GLU A 191 -37.20 -6.37 -17.88
N ARG A 192 -36.77 -6.97 -16.75
CA ARG A 192 -37.54 -8.00 -16.04
C ARG A 192 -38.68 -7.42 -15.19
N HIS A 193 -38.54 -6.19 -14.71
CA HIS A 193 -39.60 -5.52 -13.94
C HIS A 193 -40.66 -4.89 -14.86
N SER A 194 -40.25 -4.31 -15.99
CA SER A 194 -41.18 -3.74 -16.97
C SER A 194 -41.98 -4.80 -17.73
N GLY A 195 -41.42 -5.99 -17.98
CA GLY A 195 -42.19 -7.13 -18.52
C GLY A 195 -43.21 -7.72 -17.54
N PHE A 196 -42.96 -7.64 -16.23
CA PHE A 196 -43.92 -8.09 -15.22
C PHE A 196 -45.11 -7.12 -15.12
N LEU A 197 -44.85 -5.82 -15.23
CA LEU A 197 -45.90 -4.79 -15.29
C LEU A 197 -46.79 -4.94 -16.53
N SER A 198 -46.25 -5.31 -17.70
CA SER A 198 -47.09 -5.54 -18.90
C SER A 198 -47.96 -6.79 -18.82
N SER A 199 -47.57 -7.81 -18.04
CA SER A 199 -48.42 -8.98 -17.76
C SER A 199 -49.49 -8.75 -16.68
N SER A 200 -49.32 -7.74 -15.82
CA SER A 200 -50.35 -7.31 -14.88
C SER A 200 -51.30 -6.27 -15.48
N THR A 201 -50.91 -5.61 -16.58
CA THR A 201 -51.74 -4.65 -17.31
C THR A 201 -52.22 -5.14 -18.68
N SER A 202 -52.04 -6.43 -19.02
CA SER A 202 -52.74 -7.06 -20.15
C SER A 202 -54.26 -7.26 -19.91
N GLY A 203 -54.84 -6.45 -19.03
CA GLY A 203 -56.28 -6.18 -18.93
C GLY A 203 -56.69 -4.77 -19.37
N CYS A 204 -55.76 -3.82 -19.58
CA CYS A 204 -56.08 -2.50 -20.12
C CYS A 204 -54.94 -2.00 -21.00
N GLY A 205 -55.15 -2.05 -22.31
CA GLY A 205 -54.32 -1.37 -23.28
C GLY A 205 -54.29 0.14 -23.06
N TRP A 206 -53.26 0.79 -23.57
CA TRP A 206 -53.29 1.88 -24.56
C TRP A 206 -51.90 2.51 -24.65
N TYR A 207 -51.54 2.86 -25.88
CA TYR A 207 -50.29 3.46 -26.34
C TYR A 207 -49.97 4.82 -25.69
N ALA A 208 -48.67 5.12 -25.51
CA ALA A 208 -47.98 6.28 -26.07
C ALA A 208 -46.46 6.11 -25.90
#